data_AF-A0A0L0SE09-F1
#
_entry.id   AF-A0A0L0SE09-F1
#
_cell.length_a   1.000
_cell.length_b   1.000
_cell.length_c   1.000
_cell.angle_alpha   90.00
_cell.angle_beta   90.00
_cell.angle_gamma   90.00
#
_symmetry.space_group_name_H-M   'P 1'
#
loop_
_entity.id
_entity.type
_entity.pdbx_description
1 polymer ?
#
loop_
_entity_poly.entity_id
_entity_poly.type
_entity_poly.pdbx_seq_one_letter_code
_entity_poly.pdbx_strand_id
1 'polypeptide(L)' 'MADVETGKGNLWEWTSTSFKGFPGFEPDPMYPGYSADFVHGAHAVVAGASWATHRWATESSE' A
#
# COMPACT_ATOMS: atom_id res chain seq x y z
N MET A 1 10.07 -20.43 -17.33
CA MET A 1 9.33 -19.41 -16.58
C MET A 1 10.27 -18.23 -16.50
N ALA A 2 9.99 -17.11 -17.16
CA ALA A 2 10.88 -15.95 -17.09
C ALA A 2 10.83 -15.39 -15.66
N ASP A 3 12.00 -15.12 -15.08
CA ASP A 3 12.10 -14.32 -13.87
C ASP A 3 11.50 -12.93 -14.16
N VAL A 4 10.30 -12.67 -13.63
CA VAL A 4 9.74 -11.32 -13.64
C VAL A 4 10.60 -10.49 -12.71
N GLU A 5 11.25 -9.48 -13.27
CA GLU A 5 11.96 -8.49 -12.48
C GLU A 5 10.92 -7.67 -11.69
N THR A 6 10.83 -7.92 -10.39
CA THR A 6 9.93 -7.24 -9.45
C THR A 6 10.49 -5.86 -9.12
N GLY A 7 10.45 -4.94 -10.08
CA GLY A 7 10.65 -3.52 -9.87
C GLY A 7 9.38 -2.83 -9.36
N LYS A 8 9.52 -1.80 -8.53
CA LYS A 8 8.40 -0.95 -8.12
C LYS A 8 7.70 -0.39 -9.37
N GLY A 9 6.38 -0.44 -9.43
CA GLY A 9 5.57 0.11 -10.52
C GLY A 9 5.15 -0.90 -11.60
N ASN A 10 5.40 -2.19 -11.42
CA ASN A 10 4.94 -3.23 -12.35
C ASN A 10 3.59 -3.83 -11.91
N LEU A 11 3.53 -4.42 -10.72
CA LEU A 11 2.35 -5.11 -10.17
C LEU A 11 2.15 -4.77 -8.70
N TRP A 12 0.88 -4.79 -8.28
CA TRP A 12 0.55 -4.86 -6.86
C TRP A 12 0.82 -6.29 -6.35
N GLU A 13 1.70 -6.40 -5.37
CA GLU A 13 2.07 -7.66 -4.75
C GLU A 13 1.26 -7.87 -3.47
N TRP A 14 0.48 -8.95 -3.43
CA TRP A 14 -0.25 -9.35 -2.23
C TRP A 14 0.72 -9.83 -1.16
N THR A 15 0.50 -9.38 0.07
CA THR A 15 1.22 -9.87 1.25
C THR A 15 0.29 -10.67 2.16
N SER A 16 0.85 -11.50 3.04
CA SER A 16 0.10 -12.11 4.15
C SER A 16 -0.10 -11.17 5.35
N THR A 17 0.40 -9.93 5.26
CA THR A 17 0.32 -8.94 6.33
C THR A 17 -1.07 -8.33 6.39
N SER A 18 -1.73 -8.42 7.55
CA SER A 18 -3.00 -7.73 7.78
C SER A 18 -2.79 -6.22 7.86
N PHE A 19 -3.64 -5.45 7.19
CA PHE A 19 -3.65 -3.99 7.28
C PHE A 19 -4.18 -3.55 8.64
N LYS A 20 -3.29 -2.96 9.44
CA LYS A 20 -3.54 -2.46 10.78
C LYS A 20 -2.80 -1.15 10.98
N GLY A 21 -3.28 -0.33 11.91
CA GLY A 21 -2.59 0.89 12.31
C GLY A 21 -1.24 0.55 12.93
N PHE A 22 -0.21 1.31 12.57
CA PHE A 22 1.06 1.27 13.29
C PHE A 22 0.86 1.74 14.74
N PRO A 23 1.79 1.43 15.67
CA PRO A 23 1.75 1.98 17.02
C PRO A 23 1.66 3.51 16.99
N GLY A 24 0.63 4.06 17.65
CA GLY A 24 0.38 5.51 17.65
C GLY A 24 -0.32 6.05 16.39
N PHE A 25 -0.93 5.19 15.56
CA PHE A 25 -1.74 5.64 14.43
C PHE A 25 -2.87 6.58 14.87
N GLU A 26 -2.90 7.77 14.27
CA GLU A 26 -3.99 8.73 14.38
C GLU A 26 -4.50 9.07 12.97
N PRO A 27 -5.82 9.10 12.75
CA PRO A 27 -6.38 9.45 11.45
C PRO A 27 -6.10 10.92 11.11
N ASP A 28 -5.88 11.20 9.83
CA ASP A 28 -5.75 12.57 9.34
C ASP A 28 -7.06 13.36 9.59
N PRO A 29 -7.02 14.55 10.22
CA PRO A 29 -8.24 15.30 10.54
C PRO A 29 -9.03 15.78 9.32
N MET A 30 -8.37 16.00 8.17
CA MET A 30 -9.01 16.46 6.94
C MET A 30 -9.74 15.33 6.23
N TYR A 31 -9.25 14.09 6.35
CA TYR A 31 -9.90 12.91 5.79
C TYR A 31 -9.76 11.67 6.69
N PRO A 32 -10.52 11.60 7.80
CA PRO A 32 -10.31 10.57 8.82
C PRO A 32 -10.64 9.17 8.33
N GLY A 33 -11.63 9.03 7.44
CA GLY A 33 -12.07 7.75 6.89
C GLY A 33 -11.11 7.12 5.87
N TYR A 34 -10.03 7.81 5.46
CA TYR A 34 -9.12 7.28 4.44
C TYR A 34 -8.52 5.93 4.82
N SER A 35 -8.09 5.78 6.08
CA SER A 35 -7.52 4.52 6.59
C SER A 35 -8.24 4.00 7.83
N ALA A 36 -8.87 4.87 8.64
CA ALA A 36 -9.46 4.47 9.91
C ALA A 36 -10.50 3.35 9.77
N ASP A 37 -11.30 3.38 8.71
CA ASP A 37 -12.36 2.40 8.47
C ASP A 37 -11.84 1.01 8.09
N PHE A 38 -10.54 0.87 7.75
CA PHE A 38 -9.98 -0.36 7.17
C PHE A 38 -8.88 -1.02 8.01
N VAL A 39 -8.35 -0.33 9.03
CA VAL A 39 -7.24 -0.81 9.90
C VAL A 39 -7.68 -1.81 10.98
N HIS A 40 -8.85 -2.43 10.83
CA HIS A 40 -9.37 -3.45 11.74
C HIS A 40 -8.86 -4.88 11.44
N GLY A 41 -7.90 -5.04 10.53
CA GLY A 41 -7.19 -6.31 10.29
C GLY A 41 -7.91 -7.34 9.43
N ALA A 42 -9.01 -6.99 8.76
CA ALA A 42 -9.68 -7.90 7.80
C ALA A 42 -9.15 -7.78 6.36
N HIS A 43 -8.27 -6.82 6.10
CA HIS A 43 -7.69 -6.55 4.78
C HIS A 43 -6.22 -6.97 4.77
N ALA A 44 -5.72 -7.40 3.61
CA ALA A 44 -4.30 -7.66 3.40
C ALA A 44 -3.63 -6.44 2.76
N VAL A 45 -2.36 -6.19 3.09
CA VAL A 45 -1.55 -5.14 2.47
C VAL A 45 -1.11 -5.57 1.07
N VAL A 46 -1.19 -4.65 0.12
CA VAL A 46 -0.55 -4.75 -1.19
C VAL A 46 0.60 -3.75 -1.31
N ALA A 47 1.71 -4.17 -1.89
CA ALA A 47 2.92 -3.35 -2.03
C ALA A 47 3.41 -3.30 -3.47
N GLY A 48 4.41 -2.47 -3.75
CA GLY A 48 5.13 -2.47 -5.03
C GLY A 48 4.57 -1.57 -6.13
N ALA A 49 3.29 -1.20 -6.11
CA ALA A 49 2.61 -0.43 -7.16
C ALA A 49 2.51 -1.13 -8.52
N SER A 50 1.40 -0.92 -9.23
CA SER A 50 1.19 -1.48 -10.58
C SER A 50 1.56 -0.52 -11.71
N TRP A 51 1.60 -1.03 -12.95
CA TRP A 51 1.76 -0.24 -14.18
C TRP A 51 0.76 0.92 -14.33
N ALA A 52 -0.38 0.83 -13.66
CA ALA A 52 -1.43 1.85 -13.68
C ALA A 52 -1.24 2.90 -12.57
N THR A 53 -0.25 2.73 -11.70
CA THR A 53 0.03 3.68 -10.61
C THR A 53 0.81 4.85 -11.19
N HIS A 54 0.35 6.07 -10.91
CA HIS A 54 1.01 7.25 -11.45
C HIS A 54 2.44 7.37 -10.91
N ARG A 55 3.42 7.58 -11.81
CA ARG A 55 4.86 7.61 -11.49
C ARG A 55 5.24 8.54 -10.32
N TRP A 56 4.53 9.68 -10.18
CA TRP A 56 4.73 10.60 -9.05
C TRP A 56 4.66 9.89 -7.69
N ALA A 57 3.78 8.90 -7.53
CA ALA A 57 3.60 8.16 -6.29
C ALA A 57 4.69 7.10 -6.06
N THR A 58 5.38 6.65 -7.12
CA THR A 58 6.49 5.69 -7.01
C THR A 58 7.84 6.37 -6.82
N GLU A 59 8.03 7.58 -7.37
CA GLU A 59 9.29 8.36 -7.33
C GLU A 59 9.40 9.28 -6.09
N SER A 60 8.29 9.61 -5.41
CA SER A 60 8.30 10.50 -4.24
C SER A 60 8.73 9.84 -2.92
N SER A 61 9.05 8.54 -2.95
CA SER A 61 9.43 7.76 -1.76
C SER A 61 10.94 7.48 -1.63
N GLU A 62 11.76 8.17 -2.43
CA GLU A 62 13.24 8.14 -2.36
C GLU A 62 13.82 9.26 -1.50
#